data_AF-A0A950K5S5-F1
#
_entry.id   AF-A0A950K5S5-F1
#
_cell.length_a   1.000
_cell.length_b   1.000
_cell.length_c   1.000
_cell.angle_alpha   90.00
_cell.angle_beta   90.00
_cell.angle_gamma   90.00
#
_symmetry.space_group_name_H-M   'P 1'
#
loop_
_entity.id
_entity.type
_entity.pdbx_description
1 polymer ?
#
loop_
_entity_poly.entity_id
_entity_poly.type
_entity_poly.pdbx_seq_one_letter_code
_entity_poly.pdbx_strand_id
1 'polypeptide(L)'
;MTTKTKAIIGFVAVFLLFYLGFWRWMVCRVYVEPGEILVLTNKLGDENTNPDRDRVVKSGVKGVQAEVYGEGRHFFSPLQYHADTSSTVVEIKADEVGIVKSMTGEQLKAGDFLAEEGQKGIMRRVLTPGKYRLNPFAYEIHKAPATRIRPGSVGVVTRLTGAPSPEGQLAEPGQRGIQKNVLQPGIYYRNPNEWKVQEVWVGYNEITLENVAFPSSDGFTIQLDISVVWGLLPKDVPEIINRFGTTEDVIRKIIRPQIESICRIEGSKYGAKEFIEGTSREKFQK
;
A
#
# COMPACT_ATOMS: atom_id res chain seq x y z
N MET A 1 73.51 15.18 4.59
CA MET A 1 72.45 16.06 5.14
C MET A 1 72.89 16.59 6.50
N THR A 2 73.04 17.91 6.64
CA THR A 2 73.48 18.55 7.88
C THR A 2 72.44 18.39 8.99
N THR A 3 72.88 18.37 10.26
CA THR A 3 72.03 18.18 11.44
C THR A 3 70.85 19.16 11.51
N LYS A 4 71.04 20.37 10.97
CA LYS A 4 70.00 21.40 10.83
C LYS A 4 68.89 21.00 9.85
N THR A 5 69.21 20.35 8.74
CA THR A 5 68.20 19.89 7.77
C THR A 5 67.31 18.79 8.36
N LYS A 6 67.89 17.87 9.16
CA LYS A 6 67.12 16.83 9.85
C LYS A 6 66.16 17.42 10.91
N ALA A 7 66.59 18.45 11.63
CA ALA A 7 65.75 19.15 12.61
C ALA A 7 64.58 19.90 11.94
N ILE A 8 64.82 20.56 10.82
CA ILE A 8 63.77 21.25 10.04
C ILE A 8 62.78 20.25 9.46
N ILE A 9 63.25 19.14 8.89
CA ILE A 9 62.37 18.08 8.36
C ILE A 9 61.53 17.47 9.48
N GLY A 10 62.12 17.21 10.65
CA GLY A 10 61.38 16.70 11.81
C GLY A 10 60.31 17.67 12.31
N PHE A 11 60.63 18.96 12.40
CA PHE A 11 59.67 19.98 12.81
C PHE A 11 58.52 20.14 11.80
N VAL A 12 58.83 20.16 10.50
CA VAL A 12 57.82 20.21 9.43
C VAL A 12 56.93 18.97 9.49
N ALA A 13 57.48 17.77 9.67
CA ALA A 13 56.70 16.54 9.77
C ALA A 13 55.74 16.54 10.98
N VAL A 14 56.20 17.00 12.14
CA VAL A 14 55.36 17.13 13.35
C VAL A 14 54.27 18.18 13.13
N PHE A 15 54.61 19.34 12.56
CA PHE A 15 53.64 20.38 12.24
C PHE A 15 52.59 19.90 11.23
N LEU A 16 53.00 19.16 10.20
CA LEU A 16 52.11 18.61 9.17
C LEU A 16 51.19 17.52 9.76
N LEU A 17 51.67 16.71 10.70
CA LEU A 17 50.85 15.76 11.47
C LEU A 17 49.82 16.47 12.34
N PHE A 18 50.22 17.51 13.07
CA PHE A 18 49.30 18.32 13.85
C PHE A 18 48.30 19.05 12.97
N TYR A 19 48.73 19.60 11.83
CA TYR A 19 47.88 20.28 10.87
C TYR A 19 46.87 19.33 10.24
N LEU A 20 47.29 18.14 9.81
CA LEU A 20 46.38 17.13 9.25
C LEU A 20 45.43 16.55 10.32
N GLY A 21 45.91 16.33 11.53
CA GLY A 21 45.07 15.89 12.66
C GLY A 21 44.05 16.95 13.05
N PHE A 22 44.48 18.20 13.18
CA PHE A 22 43.61 19.35 13.46
C PHE A 22 42.62 19.59 12.32
N TRP A 23 43.07 19.56 11.06
CA TRP A 23 42.22 19.69 9.88
C TRP A 23 41.17 18.59 9.83
N ARG A 24 41.57 17.33 10.01
CA ARG A 24 40.65 16.19 9.98
C ARG A 24 39.64 16.25 11.12
N TRP A 25 40.00 16.79 12.28
CA TRP A 25 39.14 16.80 13.45
C TRP A 25 38.29 18.07 13.60
N MET A 26 38.78 19.24 13.18
CA MET A 26 38.05 20.51 13.23
C MET A 26 37.28 20.81 11.94
N VAL A 27 37.87 20.53 10.77
CA VAL A 27 37.32 20.97 9.49
C VAL A 27 36.53 19.85 8.80
N CYS A 28 36.99 18.60 8.89
CA CYS A 28 36.28 17.47 8.27
C CYS A 28 35.16 16.88 9.13
N ARG A 29 34.92 17.40 10.34
CA ARG A 29 33.92 16.84 11.26
C ARG A 29 32.53 17.34 10.88
N VAL A 30 31.68 16.43 10.44
CA VAL A 30 30.25 16.66 10.23
C VAL A 30 29.49 15.92 11.32
N TYR A 31 28.61 16.64 12.01
CA TYR A 31 27.75 16.07 13.04
C TYR A 31 26.32 16.03 12.52
N VAL A 32 25.68 14.88 12.65
CA VAL A 32 24.30 14.65 12.21
C VAL A 32 23.45 14.51 13.46
N GLU A 33 22.40 15.33 13.57
CA GLU A 33 21.51 15.29 14.72
C GLU A 33 20.68 14.00 14.74
N PRO A 34 20.19 13.58 15.92
CA PRO A 34 19.31 12.41 16.01
C PRO A 34 18.04 12.59 15.17
N GLY A 35 17.80 11.68 14.23
CA GLY A 35 16.64 11.75 13.34
C GLY A 35 16.87 12.50 12.03
N GLU A 36 18.09 13.01 11.81
CA GLU A 36 18.53 13.51 10.52
C GLU A 36 19.33 12.44 9.76
N ILE A 37 19.45 12.62 8.46
CA ILE A 37 20.33 11.85 7.60
C ILE A 37 21.27 12.79 6.87
N LEU A 38 22.49 12.31 6.67
CA LEU A 38 23.51 13.01 5.91
C LEU A 38 23.55 12.45 4.50
N VAL A 39 23.25 13.32 3.53
CA VAL A 39 23.44 13.05 2.11
C VAL A 39 24.68 13.78 1.64
N LEU A 40 25.59 13.04 1.00
CA LEU A 40 26.81 13.62 0.46
C LEU A 40 26.63 13.93 -1.03
N THR A 41 27.13 15.08 -1.46
CA THR A 41 27.32 15.39 -2.88
C THR A 41 28.81 15.48 -3.16
N ASN A 42 29.34 14.57 -3.98
CA ASN A 42 30.74 14.58 -4.35
C ASN A 42 31.00 15.64 -5.43
N LYS A 43 31.94 16.55 -5.16
CA LYS A 43 32.36 17.63 -6.07
C LYS A 43 33.54 17.24 -6.95
N LEU A 44 34.38 16.29 -6.49
CA LEU A 44 35.61 15.86 -7.15
C LEU A 44 35.55 14.38 -7.53
N GLY A 45 35.71 14.08 -8.82
CA GLY A 45 35.71 12.72 -9.34
C GLY A 45 35.34 12.68 -10.81
N ASP A 46 35.18 11.47 -11.33
CA ASP A 46 34.76 11.23 -12.70
C ASP A 46 33.34 11.77 -12.94
N GLU A 47 33.09 12.31 -14.13
CA GLU A 47 31.77 12.84 -14.48
C GLU A 47 30.74 11.72 -14.65
N ASN A 48 29.51 12.00 -14.25
CA ASN A 48 28.41 11.06 -14.40
C ASN A 48 28.14 10.80 -15.88
N THR A 49 28.28 9.55 -16.31
CA THR A 49 28.08 9.12 -17.69
C THR A 49 26.62 9.30 -18.16
N ASN A 50 25.64 9.28 -17.25
CA ASN A 50 24.21 9.40 -17.57
C ASN A 50 23.43 10.26 -16.55
N PRO A 51 23.49 11.60 -16.65
CA PRO A 51 22.85 12.50 -15.69
C PRO A 51 21.31 12.42 -15.65
N ASP A 52 20.66 12.10 -16.77
CA ASP A 52 19.20 12.03 -16.86
C ASP A 52 18.61 10.76 -16.23
N ARG A 53 19.38 9.67 -16.21
CA ARG A 53 18.98 8.37 -15.67
C ARG A 53 19.34 8.24 -14.20
N ASP A 54 20.58 8.61 -13.88
CA ASP A 54 21.21 8.33 -12.59
C ASP A 54 21.37 9.64 -11.82
N ARG A 55 20.27 10.12 -11.20
CA ARG A 55 20.30 11.34 -10.34
C ARG A 55 21.16 11.14 -9.08
N VAL A 56 21.30 9.90 -8.63
CA VAL A 56 22.23 9.51 -7.58
C VAL A 56 23.29 8.58 -8.15
N VAL A 57 24.53 8.78 -7.69
CA VAL A 57 25.71 8.09 -8.19
C VAL A 57 26.35 7.24 -7.08
N LYS A 58 27.16 6.27 -7.50
CA LYS A 58 27.99 5.46 -6.59
C LYS A 58 29.19 6.27 -6.09
N SER A 59 29.81 5.77 -5.01
CA SER A 59 31.02 6.35 -4.42
C SER A 59 32.12 6.55 -5.46
N GLY A 60 32.74 7.74 -5.45
CA GLY A 60 33.84 8.13 -6.34
C GLY A 60 33.41 8.94 -7.57
N VAL A 61 32.16 8.85 -8.01
CA VAL A 61 31.64 9.64 -9.13
C VAL A 61 31.17 11.01 -8.63
N LYS A 62 31.32 12.04 -9.47
CA LYS A 62 30.82 13.40 -9.19
C LYS A 62 29.29 13.41 -9.23
N GLY A 63 28.66 13.88 -8.15
CA GLY A 63 27.21 13.92 -8.01
C GLY A 63 26.70 13.54 -6.61
N VAL A 64 25.37 13.54 -6.46
CA VAL A 64 24.70 13.16 -5.21
C VAL A 64 24.93 11.67 -4.96
N GLN A 65 25.48 11.32 -3.81
CA GLN A 65 25.78 9.95 -3.45
C GLN A 65 24.51 9.18 -3.12
N ALA A 66 24.40 7.93 -3.59
CA ALA A 66 23.26 7.07 -3.29
C ALA A 66 23.20 6.66 -1.80
N GLU A 67 24.36 6.48 -1.18
CA GLU A 67 24.49 6.12 0.24
C GLU A 67 24.13 7.29 1.16
N VAL A 68 23.37 6.98 2.21
CA VAL A 68 22.99 7.93 3.26
C VAL A 68 23.58 7.51 4.59
N TYR A 69 24.05 8.48 5.35
CA TYR A 69 24.66 8.26 6.66
C TYR A 69 23.67 8.64 7.77
N GLY A 70 23.58 7.82 8.82
CA GLY A 70 22.71 8.06 9.97
C GLY A 70 23.31 8.99 11.01
N GLU A 71 22.64 9.15 12.15
CA GLU A 71 23.10 10.00 13.24
C GLU A 71 24.51 9.65 13.72
N GLY A 72 25.24 10.67 14.17
CA GLY A 72 26.59 10.49 14.72
C GLY A 72 27.63 11.42 14.09
N ARG A 73 28.89 11.09 14.39
CA ARG A 73 30.05 11.87 13.94
C ARG A 73 30.63 11.22 12.70
N HIS A 74 30.62 11.95 11.60
CA HIS A 74 31.21 11.53 10.34
C HIS A 74 32.36 12.45 9.96
N PHE A 75 33.35 11.91 9.25
CA PHE A 75 34.56 12.62 8.86
C PHE A 75 34.68 12.67 7.35
N PHE A 76 34.22 13.75 6.73
CA PHE A 76 34.27 13.96 5.29
C PHE A 76 34.98 15.28 4.97
N SER A 77 35.87 15.24 3.98
CA SER A 77 36.63 16.43 3.56
C SER A 77 35.70 17.43 2.86
N PRO A 78 35.53 18.68 3.37
CA PRO A 78 34.62 19.67 2.77
C PRO A 78 35.04 20.13 1.37
N LEU A 79 36.32 19.92 1.03
CA LEU A 79 36.86 20.16 -0.31
C LEU A 79 36.29 19.16 -1.32
N GLN A 80 36.12 17.90 -0.93
CA GLN A 80 35.66 16.82 -1.80
C GLN A 80 34.14 16.66 -1.78
N TYR A 81 33.52 16.77 -0.60
CA TYR A 81 32.10 16.51 -0.41
C TYR A 81 31.37 17.76 0.10
N HIS A 82 30.18 18.01 -0.44
CA HIS A 82 29.17 18.83 0.21
C HIS A 82 28.33 17.93 1.11
N ALA A 83 28.23 18.28 2.39
CA ALA A 83 27.42 17.59 3.37
C ALA A 83 26.07 18.32 3.51
N ASP A 84 24.98 17.67 3.09
CA ASP A 84 23.63 18.13 3.35
C ASP A 84 23.03 17.31 4.49
N THR A 85 22.72 17.98 5.60
CA THR A 85 22.16 17.36 6.82
C THR A 85 20.66 17.66 6.95
N SER A 86 20.08 18.42 6.02
CA SER A 86 18.71 18.94 6.12
C SER A 86 17.61 17.87 5.92
N SER A 87 18.01 16.63 5.64
CA SER A 87 17.09 15.55 5.34
C SER A 87 16.71 14.80 6.61
N THR A 88 15.41 14.68 6.88
CA THR A 88 14.90 13.96 8.06
C THR A 88 14.64 12.49 7.74
N VAL A 89 14.85 11.62 8.73
CA VAL A 89 14.44 10.21 8.68
C VAL A 89 12.94 10.14 8.44
N VAL A 90 12.52 9.34 7.46
CA VAL A 90 11.10 9.16 7.17
C VAL A 90 10.51 8.13 8.12
N GLU A 91 9.65 8.61 9.01
CA GLU A 91 8.87 7.77 9.91
C GLU A 91 7.52 7.43 9.29
N ILE A 92 7.22 6.13 9.22
CA ILE A 92 5.93 5.59 8.78
C ILE A 92 5.23 5.02 9.99
N LYS A 93 4.03 5.53 10.27
CA LYS A 93 3.22 5.09 11.40
C LYS A 93 2.57 3.73 11.12
N ALA A 94 2.07 3.08 12.17
CA ALA A 94 1.46 1.76 12.07
C ALA A 94 0.16 1.73 11.25
N ASP A 95 -0.51 2.87 11.08
CA ASP A 95 -1.71 3.05 10.27
C ASP A 95 -1.42 3.52 8.84
N GLU A 96 -0.15 3.69 8.49
CA GLU A 96 0.30 4.17 7.20
C GLU A 96 1.14 3.12 6.47
N VAL A 97 1.16 3.21 5.14
CA VAL A 97 2.07 2.49 4.26
C VAL A 97 2.85 3.50 3.42
N GLY A 98 4.17 3.31 3.33
CA GLY A 98 5.03 4.18 2.53
C GLY A 98 5.12 3.67 1.10
N ILE A 99 4.53 4.42 0.15
CA ILE A 99 4.69 4.18 -1.27
C ILE A 99 5.97 4.89 -1.72
N VAL A 100 6.91 4.11 -2.25
CA VAL A 100 8.19 4.65 -2.71
C VAL A 100 8.14 4.86 -4.21
N LYS A 101 8.52 6.04 -4.67
CA LYS A 101 8.71 6.35 -6.07
C LYS A 101 10.20 6.59 -6.32
N SER A 102 10.80 5.71 -7.11
CA SER A 102 12.19 5.85 -7.54
C SER A 102 12.29 6.90 -8.64
N MET A 103 13.13 7.91 -8.43
CA MET A 103 13.43 8.92 -9.44
C MET A 103 14.61 8.55 -10.34
N THR A 104 15.32 7.47 -9.99
CA THR A 104 16.55 7.01 -10.63
C THR A 104 16.42 5.61 -11.18
N GLY A 105 17.23 5.31 -12.19
CA GLY A 105 17.31 3.99 -12.80
C GLY A 105 16.66 3.91 -14.17
N GLU A 106 16.51 2.68 -14.66
CA GLU A 106 16.02 2.43 -16.02
C GLU A 106 14.55 2.83 -16.17
N GLN A 107 14.20 3.34 -17.36
CA GLN A 107 12.81 3.65 -17.65
C GLN A 107 11.99 2.35 -17.71
N LEU A 108 10.78 2.39 -17.13
CA LEU A 108 9.84 1.28 -17.18
C LEU A 108 9.59 0.80 -18.61
N LYS A 109 9.49 -0.52 -18.78
CA LYS A 109 9.05 -1.12 -20.04
C LYS A 109 7.61 -0.69 -20.33
N ALA A 110 7.31 -0.40 -21.59
CA ALA A 110 5.98 0.02 -22.00
C ALA A 110 4.94 -1.07 -21.65
N GLY A 111 4.02 -0.74 -20.74
CA GLY A 111 2.96 -1.64 -20.26
C GLY A 111 3.00 -1.96 -18.76
N ASP A 112 4.15 -1.79 -18.10
CA ASP A 112 4.27 -1.97 -16.65
C ASP A 112 4.06 -0.63 -15.92
N PHE A 113 3.14 -0.62 -14.95
CA PHE A 113 2.81 0.57 -14.14
C PHE A 113 3.63 0.66 -12.84
N LEU A 114 4.24 -0.44 -12.42
CA LEU A 114 4.98 -0.55 -11.18
C LEU A 114 6.44 -0.88 -11.48
N ALA A 115 7.34 -0.15 -10.85
CA ALA A 115 8.78 -0.31 -10.97
C ALA A 115 9.28 -1.43 -10.04
N GLU A 116 10.19 -2.24 -10.56
CA GLU A 116 11.01 -3.15 -9.77
C GLU A 116 12.27 -2.43 -9.26
N GLU A 117 13.12 -3.14 -8.51
CA GLU A 117 14.39 -2.59 -8.05
C GLU A 117 15.26 -2.13 -9.24
N GLY A 118 15.77 -0.90 -9.16
CA GLY A 118 16.61 -0.30 -10.21
C GLY A 118 15.84 0.34 -11.38
N GLN A 119 14.50 0.28 -11.37
CA GLN A 119 13.66 1.00 -12.33
C GLN A 119 13.14 2.32 -11.77
N LYS A 120 12.98 3.30 -12.64
CA LYS A 120 12.37 4.61 -12.34
C LYS A 120 10.86 4.48 -12.36
N GLY A 121 10.19 4.88 -11.28
CA GLY A 121 8.73 4.83 -11.14
C GLY A 121 8.24 4.46 -9.74
N ILE A 122 6.93 4.22 -9.61
CA ILE A 122 6.32 3.80 -8.35
C ILE A 122 6.74 2.35 -8.07
N MET A 123 7.49 2.12 -6.99
CA MET A 123 7.96 0.80 -6.64
C MET A 123 6.82 -0.13 -6.25
N ARG A 124 6.91 -1.39 -6.65
CA ARG A 124 5.98 -2.44 -6.21
C ARG A 124 6.08 -2.66 -4.69
N ARG A 125 7.30 -2.76 -4.17
CA ARG A 125 7.56 -2.91 -2.73
C ARG A 125 7.22 -1.62 -2.00
N VAL A 126 6.48 -1.77 -0.90
CA VAL A 126 6.15 -0.68 0.02
C VAL A 126 7.02 -0.73 1.26
N LEU A 127 7.13 0.40 1.93
CA LEU A 127 7.73 0.50 3.25
C LEU A 127 6.67 0.18 4.31
N THR A 128 7.01 -0.77 5.19
CA THR A 128 6.24 -1.10 6.38
C THR A 128 6.39 0.00 7.44
N PRO A 129 5.65 -0.03 8.56
CA PRO A 129 5.86 0.93 9.63
C PRO A 129 7.26 0.83 10.20
N GLY A 130 7.88 1.98 10.45
CA GLY A 130 9.26 2.06 10.89
C GLY A 130 9.93 3.38 10.50
N LYS A 131 11.20 3.48 10.85
CA LYS A 131 12.05 4.63 10.55
C LYS A 131 13.01 4.27 9.41
N TYR A 132 12.91 4.99 8.29
CA TYR A 132 13.69 4.72 7.09
C TYR A 132 14.61 5.88 6.76
N ARG A 133 15.89 5.56 6.53
CA ARG A 133 16.90 6.48 6.02
C ARG A 133 16.96 6.32 4.51
N LEU A 134 16.20 7.16 3.81
CA LEU A 134 16.10 7.11 2.36
C LEU A 134 16.60 8.42 1.78
N ASN A 135 17.36 8.33 0.70
CA ASN A 135 17.89 9.49 0.01
C ASN A 135 16.75 10.26 -0.70
N PRO A 136 16.46 11.51 -0.34
CA PRO A 136 15.38 12.28 -0.97
C PRO A 136 15.62 12.58 -2.45
N PHE A 137 16.88 12.55 -2.90
CA PHE A 137 17.23 12.75 -4.31
C PHE A 137 17.05 11.48 -5.15
N ALA A 138 17.00 10.31 -4.53
CA ALA A 138 16.75 9.03 -5.20
C ALA A 138 15.27 8.62 -5.10
N TYR A 139 14.65 8.81 -3.94
CA TYR A 139 13.35 8.28 -3.59
C TYR A 139 12.41 9.37 -3.09
N GLU A 140 11.22 9.43 -3.68
CA GLU A 140 10.10 10.22 -3.21
C GLU A 140 9.14 9.28 -2.46
N ILE A 141 8.71 9.67 -1.25
CA ILE A 141 7.87 8.82 -0.39
C ILE A 141 6.51 9.46 -0.22
N HIS A 142 5.47 8.74 -0.62
CA HIS A 142 4.08 9.11 -0.39
C HIS A 142 3.48 8.21 0.68
N LYS A 143 2.91 8.81 1.72
CA LYS A 143 2.22 8.07 2.77
C LYS A 143 0.77 7.86 2.36
N ALA A 144 0.31 6.62 2.44
CA ALA A 144 -1.08 6.25 2.22
C ALA A 144 -1.61 5.48 3.43
N PRO A 145 -2.93 5.46 3.69
CA PRO A 145 -3.48 4.65 4.78
C PRO A 145 -3.24 3.16 4.52
N ALA A 146 -2.82 2.44 5.58
CA ALA A 146 -2.69 0.99 5.53
C ALA A 146 -4.06 0.33 5.39
N THR A 147 -4.11 -0.83 4.72
CA THR A 147 -5.37 -1.57 4.56
C THR A 147 -5.74 -2.21 5.88
N ARG A 148 -6.83 -1.75 6.50
CA ARG A 148 -7.37 -2.31 7.74
C ARG A 148 -8.66 -3.06 7.43
N ILE A 149 -8.72 -4.32 7.83
CA ILE A 149 -9.92 -5.15 7.73
C ILE A 149 -10.44 -5.36 9.15
N ARG A 150 -11.69 -4.95 9.40
CA ARG A 150 -12.27 -5.05 10.74
C ARG A 150 -12.60 -6.51 11.09
N PRO A 151 -12.62 -6.85 12.39
CA PRO A 151 -13.17 -8.11 12.84
C PRO A 151 -14.62 -8.28 12.35
N GLY A 152 -14.97 -9.49 11.91
CA GLY A 152 -16.27 -9.76 11.28
C GLY A 152 -16.34 -9.42 9.79
N SER A 153 -15.25 -8.91 9.20
CA SER A 153 -15.15 -8.66 7.76
C SER A 153 -14.01 -9.47 7.13
N VAL A 154 -14.07 -9.67 5.82
CA VAL A 154 -12.97 -10.18 5.00
C VAL A 154 -12.58 -9.15 3.95
N GLY A 155 -11.30 -9.13 3.58
CA GLY A 155 -10.80 -8.27 2.51
C GLY A 155 -10.75 -9.03 1.19
N VAL A 156 -11.62 -8.70 0.25
CA VAL A 156 -11.51 -9.18 -1.13
C VAL A 156 -10.42 -8.38 -1.82
N VAL A 157 -9.41 -9.08 -2.34
CA VAL A 157 -8.27 -8.43 -2.98
C VAL A 157 -8.38 -8.51 -4.50
N THR A 158 -8.29 -7.36 -5.13
CA THR A 158 -8.28 -7.21 -6.58
C THR A 158 -6.91 -6.73 -7.00
N ARG A 159 -6.24 -7.51 -7.83
CA ARG A 159 -4.98 -7.09 -8.44
C ARG A 159 -5.26 -6.22 -9.65
N LEU A 160 -4.65 -5.03 -9.70
CA LEU A 160 -4.83 -4.07 -10.79
C LEU A 160 -3.82 -4.26 -11.93
N THR A 161 -2.72 -4.95 -11.67
CA THR A 161 -1.61 -5.17 -12.61
C THR A 161 -1.50 -6.64 -13.05
N GLY A 162 -0.94 -6.88 -14.23
CA GLY A 162 -0.68 -8.21 -14.78
C GLY A 162 -1.57 -8.55 -15.98
N ALA A 163 -1.44 -9.78 -16.47
CA ALA A 163 -2.26 -10.29 -17.58
C ALA A 163 -3.75 -10.32 -17.16
N PRO A 164 -4.68 -9.93 -18.05
CA PRO A 164 -6.10 -9.95 -17.73
C PRO A 164 -6.57 -11.37 -17.38
N SER A 165 -7.37 -11.50 -16.33
CA SER A 165 -8.06 -12.76 -16.04
C SER A 165 -9.16 -13.03 -17.07
N PRO A 166 -9.50 -14.30 -17.33
CA PRO A 166 -10.68 -14.65 -18.13
C PRO A 166 -11.96 -14.01 -17.53
N GLU A 167 -12.86 -13.55 -18.39
CA GLU A 167 -14.13 -12.96 -17.93
C GLU A 167 -14.94 -13.99 -17.13
N GLY A 168 -15.48 -13.55 -15.98
CA GLY A 168 -16.32 -14.36 -15.10
C GLY A 168 -15.57 -15.37 -14.21
N GLN A 169 -14.26 -15.50 -14.34
CA GLN A 169 -13.44 -16.36 -13.46
C GLN A 169 -12.65 -15.53 -12.45
N LEU A 170 -12.29 -16.18 -11.34
CA LEU A 170 -11.37 -15.60 -10.37
C LEU A 170 -9.95 -15.61 -10.97
N ALA A 171 -9.18 -14.56 -10.66
CA ALA A 171 -7.82 -14.43 -11.13
C ALA A 171 -6.89 -15.42 -10.39
N GLU A 172 -6.05 -16.11 -11.17
CA GLU A 172 -4.95 -16.91 -10.64
C GLU A 172 -3.82 -16.02 -10.09
N PRO A 173 -2.91 -16.55 -9.25
CA PRO A 173 -1.78 -15.79 -8.73
C PRO A 173 -0.96 -15.14 -9.85
N GLY A 174 -0.95 -13.82 -9.90
CA GLY A 174 -0.24 -13.07 -10.95
C GLY A 174 -1.11 -12.60 -12.13
N GLN A 175 -2.39 -12.96 -12.18
CA GLN A 175 -3.35 -12.35 -13.08
C GLN A 175 -3.99 -11.11 -12.47
N ARG A 176 -4.38 -10.17 -13.33
CA ARG A 176 -5.18 -8.99 -12.97
C ARG A 176 -6.63 -9.44 -12.76
N GLY A 177 -7.22 -9.05 -11.63
CA GLY A 177 -8.60 -9.41 -11.26
C GLY A 177 -8.74 -9.77 -9.78
N ILE A 178 -9.95 -10.17 -9.40
CA ILE A 178 -10.29 -10.58 -8.03
C ILE A 178 -9.63 -11.93 -7.74
N GLN A 179 -8.85 -11.99 -6.67
CA GLN A 179 -8.14 -13.21 -6.28
C GLN A 179 -9.06 -14.16 -5.52
N LYS A 180 -8.77 -15.46 -5.61
CA LYS A 180 -9.49 -16.50 -4.86
C LYS A 180 -9.30 -16.41 -3.35
N ASN A 181 -8.13 -16.00 -2.90
CA ASN A 181 -7.81 -15.92 -1.48
C ASN A 181 -8.25 -14.57 -0.90
N VAL A 182 -9.06 -14.62 0.15
CA VAL A 182 -9.43 -13.43 0.94
C VAL A 182 -8.39 -13.12 2.00
N LEU A 183 -8.27 -11.85 2.36
CA LEU A 183 -7.53 -11.42 3.54
C LEU A 183 -8.42 -11.55 4.78
N GLN A 184 -7.82 -12.04 5.86
CA GLN A 184 -8.46 -12.14 7.17
C GLN A 184 -8.50 -10.75 7.86
N PRO A 185 -9.25 -10.60 8.96
CA PRO A 185 -9.19 -9.40 9.79
C PRO A 185 -7.75 -9.09 10.22
N GLY A 186 -7.32 -7.85 10.04
CA GLY A 186 -5.94 -7.44 10.31
C GLY A 186 -5.52 -6.16 9.60
N ILE A 187 -4.28 -5.76 9.83
CA ILE A 187 -3.63 -4.63 9.15
C ILE A 187 -2.65 -5.18 8.12
N TYR A 188 -2.80 -4.75 6.87
CA TYR A 188 -1.95 -5.15 5.76
C TYR A 188 -1.31 -3.94 5.10
N TYR A 189 0.02 -4.01 4.96
CA TYR A 189 0.83 -3.02 4.25
C TYR A 189 1.02 -3.48 2.80
N ARG A 190 0.03 -3.21 1.95
CA ARG A 190 0.09 -3.49 0.51
C ARG A 190 0.06 -2.18 -0.28
N ASN A 191 0.65 -2.19 -1.47
CA ASN A 191 0.62 -1.05 -2.37
C ASN A 191 -0.79 -0.84 -2.93
N PRO A 192 -1.46 0.31 -2.67
CA PRO A 192 -2.78 0.59 -3.23
C PRO A 192 -2.81 0.64 -4.77
N ASN A 193 -1.66 0.92 -5.41
CA ASN A 193 -1.54 0.94 -6.86
C ASN A 193 -1.44 -0.47 -7.47
N GLU A 194 -1.09 -1.49 -6.69
CA GLU A 194 -1.08 -2.89 -7.14
C GLU A 194 -2.34 -3.63 -6.70
N TRP A 195 -2.75 -3.43 -5.45
CA TRP A 195 -3.81 -4.17 -4.78
C TRP A 195 -4.91 -3.22 -4.33
N LYS A 196 -6.12 -3.43 -4.84
CA LYS A 196 -7.34 -2.82 -4.31
C LYS A 196 -8.00 -3.80 -3.37
N VAL A 197 -8.15 -3.44 -2.10
CA VAL A 197 -8.82 -4.28 -1.11
C VAL A 197 -10.20 -3.70 -0.82
N GLN A 198 -11.23 -4.51 -1.00
CA GLN A 198 -12.59 -4.19 -0.61
C GLN A 198 -12.95 -4.98 0.64
N GLU A 199 -13.30 -4.26 1.70
CA GLU A 199 -13.81 -4.87 2.91
C GLU A 199 -15.26 -5.31 2.69
N VAL A 200 -15.56 -6.57 3.00
CA VAL A 200 -16.91 -7.13 2.95
C VAL A 200 -17.22 -7.78 4.29
N TRP A 201 -18.33 -7.37 4.89
CA TRP A 201 -18.79 -7.94 6.15
C TRP A 201 -19.27 -9.38 5.94
N VAL A 202 -18.86 -10.30 6.81
CA VAL A 202 -19.22 -11.72 6.78
C VAL A 202 -20.03 -12.08 8.03
N GLY A 203 -20.92 -13.05 7.89
CA GLY A 203 -21.90 -13.40 8.92
C GLY A 203 -23.32 -13.15 8.45
N TYR A 204 -24.25 -12.98 9.39
CA TYR A 204 -25.67 -12.82 9.13
C TYR A 204 -26.11 -11.35 9.21
N ASN A 205 -26.62 -10.84 8.10
CA ASN A 205 -27.25 -9.53 8.00
C ASN A 205 -28.77 -9.70 7.93
N GLU A 206 -29.49 -8.80 8.58
CA GLU A 206 -30.93 -8.63 8.39
C GLU A 206 -31.17 -7.44 7.45
N ILE A 207 -32.07 -7.63 6.49
CA ILE A 207 -32.61 -6.53 5.69
C ILE A 207 -34.13 -6.57 5.77
N THR A 208 -34.76 -5.41 5.90
CA THR A 208 -36.21 -5.27 5.83
C THR A 208 -36.59 -4.72 4.45
N LEU A 209 -37.47 -5.44 3.76
CA LEU A 209 -38.07 -5.04 2.50
C LEU A 209 -39.47 -4.53 2.81
N GLU A 210 -39.67 -3.24 2.58
CA GLU A 210 -40.96 -2.58 2.80
C GLU A 210 -41.89 -2.73 1.58
N ASN A 211 -43.18 -2.79 1.84
CA ASN A 211 -44.25 -2.74 0.83
C ASN A 211 -44.16 -3.84 -0.24
N VAL A 212 -43.76 -5.06 0.12
CA VAL A 212 -43.79 -6.19 -0.81
C VAL A 212 -45.24 -6.57 -1.09
N ALA A 213 -45.68 -6.42 -2.34
CA ALA A 213 -47.05 -6.65 -2.76
C ALA A 213 -47.18 -7.94 -3.58
N PHE A 214 -48.16 -8.78 -3.26
CA PHE A 214 -48.50 -9.97 -4.04
C PHE A 214 -50.00 -10.32 -3.95
N PRO A 215 -50.55 -11.04 -4.95
CA PRO A 215 -51.93 -11.50 -4.90
C PRO A 215 -52.08 -12.71 -3.97
N SER A 216 -53.16 -12.77 -3.19
CA SER A 216 -53.59 -13.95 -2.42
C SER A 216 -54.41 -14.93 -3.28
N SER A 217 -54.66 -16.14 -2.76
CA SER A 217 -55.50 -17.15 -3.44
C SER A 217 -56.90 -16.64 -3.78
N ASP A 218 -57.41 -15.71 -2.97
CA ASP A 218 -58.77 -15.19 -3.06
C ASP A 218 -58.85 -13.93 -3.95
N GLY A 219 -57.72 -13.51 -4.54
CA GLY A 219 -57.64 -12.35 -5.45
C GLY A 219 -57.41 -11.00 -4.77
N PHE A 220 -57.23 -10.95 -3.44
CA PHE A 220 -56.86 -9.72 -2.73
C PHE A 220 -55.35 -9.47 -2.81
N THR A 221 -54.94 -8.21 -3.02
CA THR A 221 -53.54 -7.79 -2.94
C THR A 221 -53.13 -7.62 -1.48
N ILE A 222 -52.16 -8.42 -1.04
CA ILE A 222 -51.56 -8.29 0.28
C ILE A 222 -50.27 -7.47 0.15
N GLN A 223 -50.10 -6.50 1.05
CA GLN A 223 -48.86 -5.74 1.21
C GLN A 223 -48.30 -6.04 2.59
N LEU A 224 -47.04 -6.48 2.64
CA LEU A 224 -46.39 -6.78 3.91
C LEU A 224 -44.90 -6.48 3.89
N ASP A 225 -44.39 -6.12 5.05
CA ASP A 225 -42.97 -5.86 5.27
C ASP A 225 -42.26 -7.15 5.69
N ILE A 226 -41.15 -7.45 5.02
CA ILE A 226 -40.44 -8.71 5.17
C ILE A 226 -39.02 -8.44 5.61
N SER A 227 -38.69 -8.93 6.79
CA SER A 227 -37.30 -9.07 7.21
C SER A 227 -36.73 -10.38 6.70
N VAL A 228 -35.59 -10.31 6.02
CA VAL A 228 -34.83 -11.48 5.60
C VAL A 228 -33.45 -11.43 6.20
N VAL A 229 -33.09 -12.55 6.84
CA VAL A 229 -31.74 -12.80 7.33
C VAL A 229 -30.98 -13.56 6.25
N TRP A 230 -29.85 -13.03 5.84
CA TRP A 230 -28.97 -13.63 4.84
C TRP A 230 -27.52 -13.51 5.30
N GLY A 231 -26.64 -14.33 4.76
CA GLY A 231 -25.24 -14.26 5.16
C GLY A 231 -24.26 -14.65 4.08
N LEU A 232 -23.05 -14.14 4.24
CA LEU A 232 -21.93 -14.39 3.34
C LEU A 232 -20.87 -15.24 4.03
N LEU A 233 -20.55 -16.38 3.42
CA LEU A 233 -19.45 -17.22 3.86
C LEU A 233 -18.13 -16.68 3.27
N PRO A 234 -17.05 -16.55 4.06
CA PRO A 234 -15.74 -16.05 3.61
C PRO A 234 -15.21 -16.67 2.32
N LYS A 235 -15.45 -17.97 2.12
CA LYS A 235 -15.00 -18.73 0.95
C LYS A 235 -15.70 -18.33 -0.36
N ASP A 236 -16.94 -17.86 -0.28
CA ASP A 236 -17.78 -17.59 -1.45
C ASP A 236 -17.78 -16.10 -1.81
N VAL A 237 -17.32 -15.23 -0.89
CA VAL A 237 -17.27 -13.77 -1.10
C VAL A 237 -16.53 -13.36 -2.38
N PRO A 238 -15.33 -13.89 -2.70
CA PRO A 238 -14.63 -13.49 -3.92
C PRO A 238 -15.44 -13.74 -5.18
N GLU A 239 -16.13 -14.87 -5.25
CA GLU A 239 -16.93 -15.25 -6.42
C GLU A 239 -18.19 -14.38 -6.53
N ILE A 240 -18.84 -14.11 -5.41
CA ILE A 240 -20.02 -13.23 -5.35
C ILE A 240 -19.64 -11.81 -5.80
N ILE A 241 -18.55 -11.26 -5.29
CA ILE A 241 -18.07 -9.91 -5.66
C ILE A 241 -17.63 -9.86 -7.12
N ASN A 242 -17.00 -10.93 -7.65
CA ASN A 242 -16.62 -11.01 -9.06
C ASN A 242 -17.82 -11.00 -10.00
N ARG A 243 -18.90 -11.70 -9.65
CA ARG A 243 -20.10 -11.81 -10.50
C ARG A 243 -21.04 -10.60 -10.38
N PHE A 244 -21.22 -10.08 -9.18
CA PHE A 244 -22.28 -9.11 -8.89
C PHE A 244 -21.78 -7.70 -8.62
N GLY A 245 -20.50 -7.54 -8.27
CA GLY A 245 -19.89 -6.26 -7.90
C GLY A 245 -19.89 -6.08 -6.39
N THR A 246 -20.70 -5.15 -5.88
CA THR A 246 -20.73 -4.79 -4.45
C THR A 246 -21.72 -5.63 -3.64
N THR A 247 -21.64 -5.57 -2.30
CA THR A 247 -22.63 -6.18 -1.41
C THR A 247 -24.04 -5.64 -1.67
N GLU A 248 -24.16 -4.34 -1.96
CA GLU A 248 -25.42 -3.69 -2.30
C GLU A 248 -25.99 -4.19 -3.63
N ASP A 249 -25.12 -4.45 -4.61
CA ASP A 249 -25.51 -5.07 -5.88
C ASP A 249 -26.08 -6.48 -5.68
N VAL A 250 -25.50 -7.26 -4.76
CA VAL A 250 -26.01 -8.60 -4.42
C VAL A 250 -27.43 -8.51 -3.86
N ILE A 251 -27.66 -7.57 -2.93
CA ILE A 251 -29.00 -7.34 -2.36
C ILE A 251 -29.99 -6.96 -3.45
N ARG A 252 -29.62 -6.03 -4.33
CA ARG A 252 -30.51 -5.48 -5.36
C ARG A 252 -30.79 -6.47 -6.51
N LYS A 253 -29.78 -7.23 -6.93
CA LYS A 253 -29.85 -8.10 -8.14
C LYS A 253 -30.28 -9.53 -7.81
N ILE A 254 -30.06 -10.00 -6.59
CA ILE A 254 -30.36 -11.38 -6.19
C ILE A 254 -31.42 -11.41 -5.09
N ILE A 255 -31.10 -10.84 -3.93
CA ILE A 255 -31.89 -11.06 -2.71
C ILE A 255 -33.30 -10.50 -2.86
N ARG A 256 -33.44 -9.23 -3.25
CA ARG A 256 -34.76 -8.59 -3.44
C ARG A 256 -35.61 -9.33 -4.49
N PRO A 257 -35.15 -9.57 -5.73
CA PRO A 257 -35.95 -10.31 -6.72
C PRO A 257 -36.33 -11.73 -6.29
N GLN A 258 -35.43 -12.45 -5.60
CA GLN A 258 -35.72 -13.79 -5.09
C GLN A 258 -36.82 -13.76 -4.02
N ILE A 259 -36.74 -12.80 -3.09
CA ILE A 259 -37.76 -12.65 -2.05
C ILE A 259 -39.10 -12.28 -2.67
N GLU A 260 -39.16 -11.29 -3.56
CA GLU A 260 -40.40 -10.93 -4.25
C GLU A 260 -41.00 -12.13 -5.00
N SER A 261 -40.16 -12.95 -5.63
CA SER A 261 -40.62 -14.18 -6.30
C SER A 261 -41.15 -15.23 -5.31
N ILE A 262 -40.45 -15.48 -4.20
CA ILE A 262 -40.89 -16.43 -3.16
C ILE A 262 -42.21 -15.95 -2.55
N CYS A 263 -42.31 -14.67 -2.22
CA CYS A 263 -43.54 -14.08 -1.65
C CYS A 263 -44.70 -14.19 -2.62
N ARG A 264 -44.46 -13.98 -3.92
CA ARG A 264 -45.49 -14.19 -4.92
C ARG A 264 -45.93 -15.65 -5.00
N ILE A 265 -45.00 -16.61 -4.98
CA ILE A 265 -45.32 -18.04 -5.13
C ILE A 265 -45.98 -18.62 -3.89
N GLU A 266 -45.36 -18.43 -2.72
CA GLU A 266 -45.87 -18.96 -1.46
C GLU A 266 -47.05 -18.14 -0.95
N GLY A 267 -47.01 -16.82 -1.14
CA GLY A 267 -48.08 -15.93 -0.70
C GLY A 267 -49.39 -16.12 -1.46
N SER A 268 -49.33 -16.52 -2.74
CA SER A 268 -50.52 -16.84 -3.53
C SER A 268 -51.24 -18.13 -3.10
N LYS A 269 -50.63 -18.95 -2.24
CA LYS A 269 -51.24 -20.21 -1.77
C LYS A 269 -52.23 -20.01 -0.63
N TYR A 270 -52.16 -18.88 0.06
CA TYR A 270 -52.94 -18.61 1.27
C TYR A 270 -53.96 -17.50 1.02
N GLY A 271 -55.10 -17.61 1.71
CA GLY A 271 -56.17 -16.62 1.64
C GLY A 271 -55.88 -15.39 2.50
N ALA A 272 -56.51 -14.25 2.19
CA ALA A 272 -56.28 -12.99 2.90
C ALA A 272 -56.60 -13.10 4.40
N LYS A 273 -57.64 -13.88 4.75
CA LYS A 273 -58.05 -14.15 6.12
C LYS A 273 -56.95 -14.86 6.93
N GLU A 274 -56.24 -15.79 6.31
CA GLU A 274 -55.22 -16.61 6.97
C GLU A 274 -53.95 -15.82 7.32
N PHE A 275 -53.64 -14.78 6.54
CA PHE A 275 -52.59 -13.82 6.85
C PHE A 275 -52.93 -12.96 8.08
N ILE A 276 -54.22 -12.66 8.30
CA ILE A 276 -54.70 -11.88 9.46
C ILE A 276 -54.75 -12.76 10.72
N GLU A 277 -55.18 -14.02 10.59
CA GLU A 277 -55.27 -14.97 11.71
C GLU A 277 -53.89 -15.43 12.23
N GLY A 278 -52.81 -15.26 11.45
CA GLY A 278 -51.44 -15.47 11.90
C GLY A 278 -50.97 -16.92 11.95
N THR A 279 -51.87 -17.90 11.84
CA THR A 279 -51.55 -19.35 11.76
C THR A 279 -50.72 -19.71 10.51
N SER A 280 -50.90 -19.00 9.41
CA SER A 280 -50.12 -19.18 8.17
C SER A 280 -48.81 -18.38 8.16
N ARG A 281 -48.66 -17.39 9.05
CA ARG A 281 -47.46 -16.55 9.14
C ARG A 281 -46.23 -17.34 9.57
N GLU A 282 -46.36 -18.25 10.54
CA GLU A 282 -45.25 -19.10 11.00
C GLU A 282 -44.79 -20.10 9.93
N LYS A 283 -45.70 -20.59 9.07
CA LYS A 283 -45.35 -21.48 7.96
C LYS A 283 -44.65 -20.76 6.82
N PHE A 284 -44.99 -19.48 6.60
CA PHE A 284 -44.36 -18.62 5.60
C PHE A 284 -42.95 -18.16 5.99
N GLN A 285 -42.64 -18.15 7.30
CA GLN A 285 -41.33 -17.76 7.84
C GLN A 285 -40.28 -18.88 7.86
N LYS A 286 -40.68 -20.14 7.60
CA LYS A 286 -39.78 -21.30 7.54
C LYS A 286 -39.25 -21.52 6.13
#